data_AF-A0A0F9T049-F1
#
_entry.id   AF-A0A0F9T049-F1
#
_cell.length_a   1.000
_cell.length_b   1.000
_cell.length_c   1.000
_cell.angle_alpha   90.00
_cell.angle_beta   90.00
_cell.angle_gamma   90.00
#
_symmetry.space_group_name_H-M   'P 1'
#
loop_
_entity.id
_entity.type
_entity.pdbx_description
1 polymer ?
#
loop_
_entity_poly.entity_id
_entity_poly.type
_entity_poly.pdbx_seq_one_letter_code
_entity_poly.pdbx_strand_id
1 'polypeptide(L)'
;MITTKWHEALVDIDRSTEFTGDDVDRYSKLVDLKGSFEFITVIVPTLSTSGIVTPYIQKTDGVDTVTPANGEVPVAMVTMDGNATGHFAHATSSGAGGIVTVFRIGGAEYVRVHVSQNQSADRTFYVRGFNR
;
A
#
# COMPACT_ATOMS: atom_id res chain seq x y z
N MET A 1 -13.03 22.36 -2.85
CA MET A 1 -12.23 21.27 -3.43
C MET A 1 -11.20 20.87 -2.37
N ILE A 2 -11.24 19.65 -1.83
CA ILE A 2 -10.22 19.22 -0.85
C ILE A 2 -8.88 19.19 -1.57
N THR A 3 -7.88 19.91 -1.05
CA THR A 3 -6.53 19.91 -1.62
C THR A 3 -5.89 18.55 -1.37
N THR A 4 -5.64 17.80 -2.43
CA THR A 4 -5.01 16.48 -2.34
C THR A 4 -3.50 16.62 -2.21
N LYS A 5 -2.88 15.85 -1.32
CA LYS A 5 -1.43 15.84 -1.08
C LYS A 5 -0.85 14.45 -1.27
N TRP A 6 0.46 14.38 -1.48
CA TRP A 6 1.20 13.12 -1.44
C TRP A 6 1.48 12.73 0.01
N HIS A 7 1.29 11.45 0.31
CA HIS A 7 1.56 10.85 1.61
C HIS A 7 2.59 9.73 1.44
N GLU A 8 3.45 9.58 2.44
CA GLU A 8 4.48 8.54 2.47
C GLU A 8 3.94 7.28 3.15
N ALA A 9 4.05 6.15 2.45
CA ALA A 9 3.84 4.81 2.97
C ALA A 9 5.20 4.12 3.09
N LEU A 10 5.78 4.15 4.30
CA LEU A 10 7.07 3.53 4.58
C LEU A 10 6.90 2.03 4.82
N VAL A 11 7.57 1.21 4.01
CA VAL A 11 7.84 -0.20 4.27
C VAL A 11 9.23 -0.30 4.87
N ASP A 12 9.32 -0.80 6.11
CA ASP A 12 10.49 -0.73 6.99
C ASP A 12 11.22 -2.09 7.04
N ILE A 13 12.55 -2.10 6.93
CA ILE A 13 13.37 -3.31 6.97
C ILE A 13 13.55 -3.88 8.40
N ASP A 14 13.58 -3.02 9.42
CA ASP A 14 14.02 -3.37 10.78
C ASP A 14 12.85 -3.75 11.72
N ARG A 15 11.62 -3.70 11.23
CA ARG A 15 10.43 -4.17 11.95
C ARG A 15 10.37 -5.68 12.19
N SER A 16 11.33 -6.43 11.66
CA SER A 16 11.49 -7.87 11.91
C SER A 16 11.78 -8.25 13.39
N THR A 17 12.08 -7.29 14.26
CA THR A 17 12.43 -7.52 15.69
C THR A 17 11.41 -7.06 16.72
N GLU A 18 10.30 -6.40 16.33
CA GLU A 18 9.21 -5.96 17.23
C GLU A 18 8.14 -7.06 17.52
N PHE A 19 8.47 -8.33 17.26
CA PHE A 19 7.51 -9.40 16.94
C PHE A 19 6.90 -10.20 18.10
N THR A 20 5.56 -10.24 18.17
CA THR A 20 4.77 -11.41 18.63
C THR A 20 3.35 -11.43 18.01
N GLY A 21 3.14 -12.22 16.94
CA GLY A 21 1.86 -12.82 16.51
C GLY A 21 0.72 -11.91 16.03
N ASP A 22 0.19 -12.16 14.81
CA ASP A 22 -0.90 -11.45 14.08
C ASP A 22 -0.50 -10.16 13.34
N ASP A 23 0.50 -10.35 12.49
CA ASP A 23 1.55 -9.46 11.99
C ASP A 23 1.13 -8.23 11.14
N VAL A 24 1.03 -7.06 11.79
CA VAL A 24 0.91 -5.72 11.20
C VAL A 24 2.18 -5.32 10.41
N ASP A 25 3.29 -6.05 10.57
CA ASP A 25 4.63 -5.66 10.12
C ASP A 25 4.98 -6.14 8.71
N ARG A 26 4.04 -6.82 8.03
CA ARG A 26 4.14 -7.04 6.57
C ARG A 26 3.69 -5.83 5.75
N TYR A 27 3.00 -4.89 6.39
CA TYR A 27 2.46 -3.71 5.75
C TYR A 27 3.33 -2.49 6.02
N SER A 28 3.22 -1.50 5.16
CA SER A 28 3.66 -0.15 5.47
C SER A 28 2.94 0.37 6.71
N LYS A 29 3.49 1.43 7.31
CA LYS A 29 2.71 2.26 8.25
C LYS A 29 1.36 2.63 7.62
N LEU A 30 0.32 2.68 8.46
CA LEU A 30 -1.01 3.10 8.04
C LEU A 30 -0.97 4.55 7.56
N VAL A 31 -1.46 4.79 6.35
CA VAL A 31 -1.54 6.13 5.76
C VAL A 31 -2.97 6.62 5.80
N ASP A 32 -3.20 7.76 6.43
CA ASP A 32 -4.46 8.50 6.41
C ASP A 32 -4.40 9.55 5.28
N LEU A 33 -5.29 9.42 4.29
CA LEU A 33 -5.41 10.32 3.15
C LEU A 33 -6.07 11.67 3.51
N LYS A 34 -6.59 11.82 4.73
CA LYS A 34 -7.28 13.00 5.26
C LYS A 34 -8.55 13.37 4.49
N GLY A 35 -9.22 12.35 3.95
CA GLY A 35 -10.52 12.49 3.33
C GLY A 35 -10.93 11.26 2.52
N SER A 36 -12.23 11.19 2.24
CA SER A 36 -12.84 10.19 1.38
C SER A 36 -12.63 10.55 -0.10
N PHE A 37 -11.88 9.71 -0.83
CA PHE A 37 -11.60 9.92 -2.25
C PHE A 37 -12.20 8.83 -3.14
N GLU A 38 -12.49 9.17 -4.40
CA GLU A 38 -12.94 8.20 -5.38
C GLU A 38 -11.79 7.34 -5.90
N PHE A 39 -10.62 7.94 -6.13
CA PHE A 39 -9.44 7.29 -6.70
C PHE A 39 -8.21 7.48 -5.84
N ILE A 40 -7.22 6.61 -6.04
CA ILE A 40 -5.88 6.74 -5.49
C ILE A 40 -4.84 6.57 -6.60
N THR A 41 -3.74 7.30 -6.49
CA THR A 41 -2.48 7.02 -7.19
C THR A 41 -1.48 6.43 -6.20
N VAL A 42 -0.81 5.35 -6.58
CA VAL A 42 0.27 4.73 -5.82
C VAL A 42 1.54 4.72 -6.68
N ILE A 43 2.62 5.30 -6.16
CA ILE A 43 3.95 5.26 -6.73
C ILE A 43 4.78 4.25 -5.95
N VAL A 44 5.22 3.22 -6.64
CA VAL A 44 6.07 2.15 -6.14
C VAL A 44 7.53 2.50 -6.48
N PRO A 45 8.43 2.62 -5.50
CA PRO A 45 9.86 2.85 -5.77
C PRO A 45 10.50 1.57 -6.33
N THR A 46 11.73 1.66 -6.84
CA THR A 46 12.52 0.46 -7.13
C THR A 46 12.71 -0.39 -5.87
N LEU A 47 12.39 -1.68 -5.97
CA LEU A 47 12.60 -2.66 -4.89
C LEU A 47 14.00 -3.28 -5.00
N SER A 48 14.62 -3.56 -3.87
CA SER A 48 15.88 -4.32 -3.79
C SER A 48 15.71 -5.79 -4.16
N THR A 49 14.54 -6.34 -3.86
CA THR A 49 14.17 -7.70 -4.19
C THR A 49 12.82 -7.62 -4.89
N SER A 50 12.76 -8.12 -6.12
CA SER A 50 11.51 -8.22 -6.88
C SER A 50 10.49 -9.05 -6.10
N GLY A 51 9.29 -8.51 -5.87
CA GLY A 51 8.22 -9.16 -5.12
C GLY A 51 6.86 -8.58 -5.45
N ILE A 52 5.81 -9.27 -5.03
CA ILE A 52 4.44 -8.85 -5.27
C ILE A 52 4.11 -7.64 -4.40
N VAL A 53 3.65 -6.55 -5.00
CA VAL A 53 3.21 -5.34 -4.27
C VAL A 53 1.69 -5.27 -4.28
N THR A 54 1.09 -5.09 -3.11
CA THR A 54 -0.36 -5.01 -2.95
C THR A 54 -0.74 -3.81 -2.07
N PRO A 55 -1.43 -2.80 -2.61
CA PRO A 55 -2.09 -1.78 -1.81
C PRO A 55 -3.40 -2.31 -1.22
N TYR A 56 -3.60 -2.01 0.06
CA TYR A 56 -4.81 -2.30 0.82
C TYR A 56 -5.48 -1.00 1.22
N ILE A 57 -6.82 -0.99 1.21
CA ILE A 57 -7.61 0.15 1.63
C ILE A 57 -8.58 -0.21 2.75
N GLN A 58 -8.96 0.78 3.53
CA GLN A 58 -9.95 0.67 4.60
C GLN A 58 -10.58 2.05 4.90
N LYS A 59 -11.78 2.07 5.48
CA LYS A 59 -12.56 3.27 5.80
C LYS A 59 -12.28 3.82 7.19
N THR A 60 -11.81 3.00 8.12
CA THR A 60 -11.48 3.40 9.49
C THR A 60 -10.01 3.16 9.82
N ASP A 61 -9.48 3.88 10.81
CA ASP A 61 -8.13 3.69 11.35
C ASP A 61 -8.00 2.44 12.22
N GLY A 62 -9.12 1.99 12.80
CA GLY A 62 -9.25 0.87 13.72
C GLY A 62 -9.13 -0.51 13.09
N VAL A 63 -7.98 -0.81 12.49
CA VAL A 63 -7.57 -2.20 12.22
C VAL A 63 -6.46 -2.56 13.19
N ASP A 64 -6.87 -3.10 14.33
CA ASP A 64 -6.08 -4.02 15.13
C ASP A 64 -6.31 -5.42 14.53
N THR A 65 -5.27 -6.03 13.96
CA THR A 65 -5.39 -7.24 13.13
C THR A 65 -5.70 -8.51 13.92
N VAL A 66 -5.71 -8.45 15.25
CA VAL A 66 -6.11 -9.55 16.15
C VAL A 66 -7.62 -9.59 16.34
N THR A 67 -8.28 -8.42 16.36
CA THR A 67 -9.73 -8.27 16.40
C THR A 67 -10.01 -6.84 15.94
N PRO A 68 -10.57 -6.62 14.74
CA PRO A 68 -10.84 -5.27 14.29
C PRO A 68 -11.77 -4.62 15.31
N ALA A 69 -11.30 -3.57 15.99
CA ALA A 69 -12.07 -2.85 17.00
C ALA A 69 -13.45 -2.40 16.48
N ASN A 70 -13.57 -2.30 15.13
CA ASN A 70 -14.77 -1.92 14.40
C ASN A 70 -15.26 -2.98 13.38
N GLY A 71 -14.72 -4.21 13.38
CA GLY A 71 -15.12 -5.26 12.42
C GLY A 71 -14.59 -5.11 10.98
N GLU A 72 -13.80 -4.07 10.68
CA GLU A 72 -13.34 -3.78 9.32
C GLU A 72 -12.08 -4.57 8.92
N VAL A 73 -12.11 -5.18 7.74
CA VAL A 73 -10.98 -5.93 7.14
C VAL A 73 -10.42 -5.12 5.97
N PRO A 74 -9.08 -4.88 5.91
CA PRO A 74 -8.48 -4.21 4.77
C PRO A 74 -8.73 -4.94 3.45
N VAL A 75 -9.11 -4.21 2.41
CA VAL A 75 -9.41 -4.77 1.09
C VAL A 75 -8.20 -4.61 0.17
N ALA A 76 -7.73 -5.73 -0.39
CA ALA A 76 -6.68 -5.71 -1.43
C ALA A 76 -7.26 -5.16 -2.74
N MET A 77 -6.59 -4.17 -3.32
CA MET A 77 -7.11 -3.48 -4.51
C MET A 77 -6.49 -3.96 -5.82
N VAL A 78 -5.16 -3.93 -5.89
CA VAL A 78 -4.40 -4.31 -7.08
C VAL A 78 -3.18 -5.10 -6.63
N THR A 79 -2.84 -6.16 -7.37
CA THR A 79 -1.68 -6.99 -7.10
C THR A 79 -0.68 -6.84 -8.24
N MET A 80 0.46 -6.21 -7.95
CA MET A 80 1.53 -5.94 -8.92
C MET A 80 2.58 -7.04 -8.82
N ASP A 81 2.77 -7.83 -9.88
CA ASP A 81 3.69 -8.99 -9.94
C ASP A 81 4.65 -8.84 -11.13
N GLY A 82 5.92 -9.18 -10.93
CA GLY A 82 6.96 -9.20 -11.97
C GLY A 82 6.67 -10.20 -13.10
N ASN A 83 5.91 -11.26 -12.84
CA ASN A 83 5.50 -12.21 -13.88
C ASN A 83 4.39 -11.68 -14.79
N ALA A 84 3.76 -10.54 -14.48
CA ALA A 84 2.72 -9.92 -15.30
C ALA A 84 3.29 -9.00 -16.41
N THR A 85 4.49 -9.32 -16.92
CA THR A 85 5.13 -8.57 -18.00
C THR A 85 4.23 -8.53 -19.24
N GLY A 86 3.82 -7.33 -19.66
CA GLY A 86 2.90 -7.12 -20.80
C GLY A 86 1.42 -7.01 -20.44
N HIS A 87 1.04 -7.13 -19.16
CA HIS A 87 -0.34 -6.92 -18.72
C HIS A 87 -0.58 -5.44 -18.39
N PHE A 88 -1.39 -4.76 -19.20
CA PHE A 88 -1.70 -3.32 -19.05
C PHE A 88 -2.27 -2.96 -17.66
N ALA A 89 -2.94 -3.89 -16.98
CA ALA A 89 -3.54 -3.65 -15.67
C ALA A 89 -2.67 -4.08 -14.46
N HIS A 90 -1.53 -4.77 -14.67
CA HIS A 90 -0.74 -5.42 -13.60
C HIS A 90 0.78 -5.18 -13.76
N ALA A 91 1.20 -3.99 -14.18
CA ALA A 91 2.60 -3.76 -14.53
C ALA A 91 3.56 -3.84 -13.32
N THR A 92 4.20 -5.01 -13.20
CA THR A 92 5.53 -5.34 -12.67
C THR A 92 5.76 -5.12 -11.18
N SER A 93 6.51 -6.01 -10.54
CA SER A 93 7.27 -5.67 -9.35
C SER A 93 8.43 -4.76 -9.77
N SER A 94 8.75 -3.72 -9.00
CA SER A 94 9.74 -2.70 -9.39
C SER A 94 11.21 -3.17 -9.26
N GLY A 95 11.54 -4.36 -9.76
CA GLY A 95 12.93 -4.85 -9.79
C GLY A 95 13.87 -4.00 -10.66
N ALA A 96 13.35 -3.16 -11.56
CA ALA A 96 14.15 -2.36 -12.50
C ALA A 96 13.68 -0.92 -12.74
N GLY A 97 12.61 -0.45 -12.06
CA GLY A 97 12.09 0.92 -12.24
C GLY A 97 10.85 1.20 -11.39
N GLY A 98 10.59 2.48 -11.10
CA GLY A 98 9.41 2.89 -10.35
C GLY A 98 8.12 2.73 -11.15
N ILE A 99 7.03 2.34 -10.47
CA ILE A 99 5.72 2.09 -11.10
C ILE A 99 4.71 3.07 -10.56
N VAL A 100 3.80 3.52 -11.44
CA VAL A 100 2.67 4.36 -11.06
C VAL A 100 1.39 3.61 -11.42
N THR A 101 0.53 3.39 -10.43
CA THR A 101 -0.78 2.78 -10.62
C THR A 101 -1.89 3.67 -10.10
N VAL A 102 -3.06 3.61 -10.76
CA VAL A 102 -4.25 4.39 -10.39
C VAL A 102 -5.45 3.46 -10.36
N PHE A 103 -6.21 3.48 -9.27
CA PHE A 103 -7.41 2.67 -9.13
C PHE A 103 -8.45 3.35 -8.23
N ARG A 104 -9.71 2.91 -8.35
CA ARG A 104 -10.84 3.43 -7.59
C ARG A 104 -10.84 2.86 -6.18
N ILE A 105 -10.99 3.68 -5.14
CA ILE A 105 -10.98 3.25 -3.74
C ILE A 105 -12.34 3.38 -3.04
N GLY A 106 -13.36 3.89 -3.74
CA GLY A 106 -14.75 3.85 -3.26
C GLY A 106 -14.99 4.59 -1.93
N GLY A 107 -14.24 5.66 -1.67
CA GLY A 107 -14.38 6.46 -0.44
C GLY A 107 -13.59 5.93 0.76
N ALA A 108 -12.70 4.96 0.59
CA ALA A 108 -11.75 4.62 1.64
C ALA A 108 -10.82 5.80 1.96
N GLU A 109 -10.47 5.94 3.24
CA GLU A 109 -9.65 7.06 3.74
C GLU A 109 -8.24 6.61 4.13
N TYR A 110 -8.05 5.31 4.35
CA TYR A 110 -6.82 4.76 4.88
C TYR A 110 -6.23 3.72 3.95
N VAL A 111 -4.90 3.67 3.91
CA VAL A 111 -4.12 2.87 2.96
C VAL A 111 -2.95 2.20 3.65
N ARG A 112 -2.68 0.96 3.25
CA ARG A 112 -1.45 0.22 3.57
C ARG A 112 -0.84 -0.35 2.30
N VAL A 113 0.46 -0.55 2.27
CA VAL A 113 1.14 -1.21 1.14
C VAL A 113 1.93 -2.41 1.66
N HIS A 114 1.75 -3.55 1.02
CA HIS A 114 2.48 -4.78 1.32
C HIS A 114 3.44 -5.11 0.18
N VAL A 115 4.62 -5.65 0.52
CA VAL A 115 5.56 -6.24 -0.43
C VAL A 115 5.84 -7.68 0.00
N SER A 116 5.65 -8.65 -0.90
CA SER A 116 5.76 -10.08 -0.56
C SER A 116 7.19 -10.58 -0.33
N GLN A 117 8.19 -9.74 -0.58
CA GLN A 117 9.61 -10.06 -0.46
C GLN A 117 10.32 -9.04 0.42
N ASN A 118 11.20 -9.53 1.28
CA ASN A 118 12.02 -8.69 2.15
C ASN A 118 12.91 -7.76 1.33
N GLN A 119 13.03 -6.53 1.80
CA GLN A 119 13.86 -5.50 1.19
C GLN A 119 15.18 -5.38 1.93
N SER A 120 16.22 -4.90 1.24
CA SER A 120 17.56 -4.70 1.81
C SER A 120 17.74 -3.31 2.44
N ALA A 121 16.72 -2.45 2.34
CA ALA A 121 16.55 -1.20 3.07
C ALA A 121 15.08 -0.79 3.04
N ASP A 122 14.71 0.20 3.85
CA ASP A 122 13.39 0.83 3.80
C ASP A 122 13.01 1.26 2.38
N ARG A 123 11.71 1.16 2.10
CA ARG A 123 11.10 1.57 0.83
C ARG A 123 9.99 2.55 1.10
N THR A 124 10.13 3.76 0.54
CA THR A 124 9.11 4.79 0.61
C THR A 124 8.23 4.72 -0.62
N PHE A 125 6.97 4.40 -0.42
CA PHE A 125 5.92 4.49 -1.41
C PHE A 125 5.24 5.85 -1.27
N TYR A 126 4.73 6.40 -2.39
CA TYR A 126 3.95 7.64 -2.35
C TYR A 126 2.51 7.35 -2.77
N VAL A 127 1.56 7.81 -1.97
CA VAL A 127 0.13 7.65 -2.25
C VAL A 127 -0.59 8.98 -2.25
N ARG A 128 -1.62 9.13 -3.09
CA ARG A 128 -2.44 10.33 -3.16
C ARG A 128 -3.87 10.00 -3.59
N GLY A 129 -4.85 10.37 -2.77
CA GLY A 129 -6.25 10.30 -3.13
C GLY A 129 -6.68 11.48 -4.02
N PHE A 130 -7.68 11.28 -4.89
CA PHE A 130 -8.30 12.36 -5.67
C PHE A 130 -9.73 12.03 -6.13
N ASN A 131 -10.48 13.08 -6.51
CA ASN A 131 -11.83 13.02 -7.06
C ASN A 131 -11.83 13.58 -8.49
N ARG A 132 -12.75 13.11 -9.34
CA ARG A 132 -12.95 13.62 -10.71
C ARG A 132 -14.07 14.65 -10.79
#